data_AF-A0A533VKT4-F1
#
_entry.id   AF-A0A533VKT4-F1
#
_cell.length_a   1.000
_cell.length_b   1.000
_cell.length_c   1.000
_cell.angle_alpha   90.00
_cell.angle_beta   90.00
_cell.angle_gamma   90.00
#
_symmetry.space_group_name_H-M   'P 1'
#
loop_
_entity.id
_entity.type
_entity.pdbx_description
1 polymer ?
#
loop_
_entity_poly.entity_id
_entity_poly.type
_entity_poly.pdbx_seq_one_letter_code
_entity_poly.pdbx_strand_id
1 'polypeptide(L)'
;IIFTSRKGKSIHKVQKYLEEIVSENILVVFGSPSRGIHEILGEKLHNVQRSQIINFFPDQATETVRLEEAILGTLAILNIQTRK
;
A
#
# COMPACT_ATOMS: atom_id res chain seq x y z
N ILE A 1 9.74 1.83 -0.73
CA ILE A 1 8.90 0.61 -0.91
C ILE A 1 7.56 0.86 -0.25
N ILE A 2 6.45 0.58 -0.92
CA ILE A 2 5.11 0.65 -0.35
C ILE A 2 4.57 -0.77 -0.22
N PHE A 3 4.24 -1.18 1.00
CA PHE A 3 3.53 -2.41 1.27
C PHE A 3 2.04 -2.13 1.42
N THR A 4 1.18 -2.86 0.73
CA THR A 4 -0.28 -2.67 0.81
C THR A 4 -0.90 -3.61 1.86
N SER A 5 -1.67 -3.07 2.81
CA SER A 5 -2.38 -3.86 3.82
C SER A 5 -3.53 -3.10 4.43
N ARG A 6 -4.64 -3.80 4.72
CA ARG A 6 -5.77 -3.27 5.50
C ARG A 6 -5.34 -2.78 6.90
N LYS A 7 -4.28 -3.36 7.47
CA LYS A 7 -3.71 -3.00 8.78
C LYS A 7 -2.71 -1.82 8.70
N GLY A 8 -2.46 -1.29 7.50
CA GLY A 8 -1.54 -0.17 7.28
C GLY A 8 -2.11 1.18 7.71
N LYS A 9 -1.27 2.22 7.64
CA LYS A 9 -1.74 3.61 7.82
C LYS A 9 -2.68 3.96 6.67
N SER A 10 -3.81 4.60 6.98
CA SER A 10 -4.74 5.10 5.96
C SER A 10 -4.02 6.02 4.96
N ILE A 11 -4.33 5.89 3.68
CA ILE A 11 -3.82 6.72 2.59
C ILE A 11 -3.98 8.23 2.88
N HIS A 12 -5.06 8.63 3.55
CA HIS A 12 -5.31 10.03 3.92
C HIS A 12 -4.30 10.60 4.92
N LYS A 13 -3.53 9.75 5.61
CA LYS A 13 -2.55 10.15 6.64
C LYS A 13 -1.10 10.08 6.17
N VAL A 14 -0.85 9.76 4.90
CA VAL A 14 0.50 9.54 4.36
C VAL A 14 0.86 10.49 3.21
N GLN A 15 0.10 11.57 3.03
CA GLN A 15 0.31 12.54 1.94
C GLN A 15 1.76 13.06 1.89
N LYS A 16 2.29 13.53 3.03
CA LYS A 16 3.66 14.02 3.14
C LYS A 16 4.70 12.98 2.69
N TYR A 17 4.50 11.72 3.08
CA TYR A 17 5.39 10.63 2.66
C TYR A 17 5.33 10.44 1.14
N LEU A 18 4.15 10.49 0.52
CA LEU A 18 3.99 10.37 -0.93
C LEU A 18 4.68 11.51 -1.68
N GLU A 19 4.57 12.75 -1.19
CA GLU A 19 5.25 13.92 -1.74
C GLU A 19 6.78 13.77 -1.69
N GLU A 20 7.32 13.18 -0.62
CA GLU A 20 8.76 12.94 -0.47
C GLU A 20 9.29 11.89 -1.45
N ILE A 21 8.51 10.87 -1.80
CA ILE A 21 8.95 9.74 -2.64
C ILE A 21 8.55 9.86 -4.12
N VAL A 22 7.77 10.88 -4.49
CA VAL A 22 7.18 10.99 -5.85
C VAL A 22 8.22 11.07 -6.97
N SER A 23 9.40 11.59 -6.68
CA SER A 23 10.52 11.67 -7.63
C SER A 23 11.39 10.41 -7.67
N GLU A 24 11.12 9.42 -6.83
CA GLU A 24 11.89 8.17 -6.74
C GLU A 24 11.22 7.02 -7.51
N ASN A 25 11.96 5.93 -7.75
CA ASN A 25 11.39 4.68 -8.24
C ASN A 25 10.61 3.98 -7.10
N ILE A 26 9.29 3.89 -7.24
CA ILE A 26 8.42 3.30 -6.22
C ILE A 26 8.13 1.83 -6.54
N LEU A 27 8.53 0.92 -5.65
CA LEU A 27 8.06 -0.47 -5.64
C LEU A 27 6.82 -0.59 -4.75
N VAL A 28 5.71 -1.04 -5.32
CA VAL A 28 4.47 -1.37 -4.58
C VAL A 28 4.36 -2.89 -4.46
N VAL A 29 4.15 -3.38 -3.24
CA VAL A 29 4.12 -4.81 -2.90
C VAL A 29 2.73 -5.19 -2.40
N PHE A 30 2.13 -6.18 -3.06
CA PHE A 30 0.83 -6.73 -2.73
C PHE A 30 0.94 -8.08 -2.04
N GLY A 31 -0.06 -8.42 -1.23
CA GLY A 31 -0.22 -9.77 -0.69
C GLY A 31 -0.69 -10.77 -1.76
N SER A 32 -0.83 -12.04 -1.39
CA SER A 32 -1.46 -13.04 -2.25
C SER A 32 -2.98 -13.05 -2.03
N PRO A 33 -3.76 -13.70 -2.93
CA PRO A 33 -5.22 -13.79 -2.77
C PRO A 33 -5.67 -14.42 -1.44
N SER A 34 -4.85 -15.29 -0.86
CA SER A 34 -5.15 -16.05 0.37
C SER A 34 -4.36 -15.61 1.60
N ARG A 35 -3.32 -14.78 1.46
CA ARG A 35 -2.44 -14.36 2.56
C ARG A 35 -2.03 -12.89 2.41
N GLY A 36 -2.28 -12.10 3.45
CA GLY A 36 -1.81 -10.72 3.50
C GLY A 36 -0.28 -10.62 3.66
N ILE A 37 0.29 -9.45 3.38
CA ILE A 37 1.73 -9.21 3.53
C ILE A 37 2.28 -9.52 4.93
N HIS A 38 1.47 -9.35 5.98
CA HIS A 38 1.85 -9.65 7.36
C HIS A 38 2.01 -11.16 7.57
N GLU A 39 1.21 -11.98 6.89
CA GLU A 39 1.32 -13.43 6.95
C GLU A 39 2.50 -13.95 6.13
N ILE A 40 2.80 -13.28 5.00
CA ILE A 40 3.90 -13.67 4.11
C ILE A 40 5.26 -13.28 4.70
N LEU A 41 5.39 -12.06 5.23
CA LEU A 41 6.68 -11.52 5.69
C LEU A 41 6.86 -11.56 7.21
N GLY A 42 5.78 -11.63 8.00
CA GLY A 42 5.84 -11.65 9.45
C GLY A 42 6.66 -10.50 10.03
N GLU A 43 7.50 -10.81 11.02
CA GLU A 43 8.42 -9.86 11.67
C GLU A 43 9.37 -9.16 10.68
N LYS A 44 9.71 -9.78 9.56
CA LYS A 44 10.61 -9.19 8.56
C LYS A 44 10.02 -7.95 7.90
N LEU A 45 8.70 -7.80 7.90
CA LEU A 45 8.02 -6.65 7.30
C LEU A 45 8.50 -5.32 7.88
N HIS A 46 8.72 -5.28 9.20
CA HIS A 46 9.15 -4.07 9.90
C HIS A 46 10.66 -3.78 9.76
N ASN A 47 11.45 -4.75 9.30
CA ASN A 47 12.90 -4.61 9.10
C ASN A 47 13.26 -4.03 7.73
N VAL A 48 12.29 -3.87 6.83
CA VAL A 48 12.53 -3.32 5.49
C VAL A 48 12.70 -1.80 5.58
N GLN A 49 13.92 -1.33 5.34
CA GLN A 49 14.25 0.09 5.36
C GLN A 49 13.52 0.87 4.25
N ARG A 50 13.31 2.18 4.47
CA ARG A 50 12.65 3.09 3.51
C ARG A 50 11.32 2.53 2.98
N SER A 51 10.55 1.89 3.88
CA SER A 51 9.25 1.32 3.55
C SER A 51 8.13 1.94 4.38
N GLN A 52 6.92 1.92 3.83
CA GLN A 52 5.68 2.20 4.56
C GLN A 52 4.65 1.12 4.28
N ILE A 53 3.82 0.82 5.29
CA ILE A 53 2.66 -0.06 5.16
C ILE A 53 1.43 0.83 5.10
N ILE A 54 0.74 0.80 3.96
CA ILE A 54 -0.36 1.73 3.64
C ILE A 54 -1.64 0.94 3.36
N ASN A 55 -2.75 1.42 3.92
CA ASN A 55 -4.08 1.01 3.54
C ASN A 55 -4.65 1.98 2.51
N PHE A 56 -4.77 1.53 1.26
CA PHE A 56 -5.33 2.30 0.14
C PHE A 56 -6.87 2.27 0.10
N PHE A 57 -7.51 1.36 0.82
CA PHE A 57 -8.96 1.19 0.86
C PHE A 57 -9.47 1.28 2.31
N PRO A 58 -9.32 2.45 2.96
CA PRO A 58 -9.95 2.67 4.26
C PRO A 58 -11.47 2.49 4.13
N ASP A 59 -12.09 1.95 5.17
CA ASP A 59 -13.55 1.76 5.23
C ASP A 59 -14.11 0.90 4.09
N GLN A 60 -13.31 -0.05 3.58
CA GLN A 60 -13.77 -1.04 2.61
C GLN A 60 -15.06 -1.72 3.15
N ALA A 61 -16.15 -1.60 2.40
CA ALA A 61 -17.44 -2.20 2.74
C ALA A 61 -17.53 -3.69 2.35
N THR A 62 -16.38 -4.28 2.01
CA THR A 62 -16.23 -5.69 1.67
C THR A 62 -15.25 -6.35 2.63
N GLU A 63 -15.38 -7.66 2.82
CA GLU A 63 -14.47 -8.41 3.68
C GLU A 63 -13.03 -8.38 3.13
N THR A 64 -12.89 -8.53 1.81
CA THR A 64 -11.63 -8.52 1.08
C THR A 64 -11.69 -7.60 -0.15
N VAL A 65 -10.54 -7.08 -0.54
CA VAL A 65 -10.30 -6.48 -1.86
C VAL A 65 -9.41 -7.45 -2.61
N ARG A 66 -9.86 -7.96 -3.76
CA ARG A 66 -9.10 -8.94 -4.53
C ARG A 66 -7.83 -8.32 -5.10
N LEU A 67 -6.87 -9.16 -5.50
CA LEU A 67 -5.55 -8.67 -5.94
C LEU A 67 -5.68 -7.74 -7.16
N GLU A 68 -6.48 -8.11 -8.14
CA GLU A 68 -6.73 -7.33 -9.35
C GLU A 68 -7.37 -5.98 -9.05
N GLU A 69 -8.33 -5.94 -8.11
CA GLU A 69 -8.98 -4.71 -7.64
C GLU A 69 -7.99 -3.84 -6.86
N ALA A 70 -7.18 -4.46 -6.00
CA ALA A 70 -6.18 -3.79 -5.19
C ALA A 70 -5.10 -3.15 -6.06
N ILE A 71 -4.63 -3.86 -7.10
CA ILE A 71 -3.65 -3.34 -8.06
C ILE A 71 -4.23 -2.12 -8.78
N LEU A 72 -5.41 -2.27 -9.39
CA LEU A 72 -6.02 -1.19 -10.17
C LEU A 72 -6.33 0.04 -9.30
N GLY A 73 -6.96 -0.16 -8.15
CA GLY A 73 -7.31 0.93 -7.24
C GLY A 73 -6.09 1.62 -6.61
N THR A 74 -5.07 0.86 -6.21
CA THR A 74 -3.84 1.42 -5.65
C THR A 74 -3.10 2.27 -6.67
N LEU A 75 -2.96 1.77 -7.91
CA LEU A 75 -2.29 2.53 -8.97
C LEU A 75 -3.10 3.75 -9.39
N ALA A 76 -4.43 3.68 -9.42
CA ALA A 76 -5.29 4.83 -9.69
C ALA A 76 -5.13 5.93 -8.62
N ILE A 77 -5.14 5.54 -7.34
CA ILE A 77 -4.94 6.46 -6.21
C ILE A 77 -3.56 7.09 -6.26
N LEU A 78 -2.50 6.29 -6.42
CA LEU A 78 -1.14 6.80 -6.54
C LEU A 78 -1.04 7.78 -7.71
N ASN A 79 -1.57 7.42 -8.87
CA ASN A 79 -1.58 8.28 -10.06
C ASN A 79 -2.28 9.63 -9.83
N ILE A 80 -3.32 9.70 -8.99
CA ILE A 80 -3.96 10.96 -8.60
C ILE A 80 -3.07 11.74 -7.64
N GLN A 81 -2.47 11.07 -6.65
CA GLN A 81 -1.69 11.70 -5.60
C GLN A 81 -0.29 12.14 -6.05
N THR A 82 0.24 11.55 -7.12
CA THR A 82 1.60 11.81 -7.60
C THR A 82 1.66 12.63 -8.89
N ARG A 83 0.53 12.89 -9.55
CA ARG A 83 0.47 13.81 -10.68
C ARG A 83 0.67 15.24 -10.20
N LYS A 84 1.58 15.95 -10.87
CA LYS A 84 1.70 17.41 -10.78
C LYS A 84 0.62 18.07 -11.60
#